data_AF-A0A1L8E8V7-F1
#
_entry.id   AF-A0A1L8E8V7-F1
#
_cell.length_a   1.000
_cell.length_b   1.000
_cell.length_c   1.000
_cell.angle_alpha   90.00
_cell.angle_beta   90.00
_cell.angle_gamma   90.00
#
_symmetry.space_group_name_H-M   'P 1'
#
loop_
_entity.id
_entity.type
_entity.pdbx_description
1 polymer ?
#
loop_
_entity_poly.entity_id
_entity_poly.type
_entity_poly.pdbx_seq_one_letter_code
_entity_poly.pdbx_strand_id
1 'polypeptide(L)'
;LLLFQARRRQKSIIMAAVKTLRGLLQELRAASPNGCIKNSLASRYILGQYKKFQTTDQQLCKARDEALSLGQTYLTYLSSVRKYNELYKEFHGRGERTVRETADMVGFKLPHDPK
;
A
#
# COMPACT_ATOMS: atom_id res chain seq x y z
N LEU A 1 -31.97 -17.44 16.24
CA LEU A 1 -30.93 -17.72 15.21
C LEU A 1 -30.49 -16.48 14.42
N LEU A 2 -31.42 -15.70 13.85
CA LEU A 2 -31.10 -14.51 13.03
C LEU A 2 -30.31 -13.40 13.77
N LEU A 3 -30.69 -13.06 15.01
CA LEU A 3 -29.96 -12.06 15.82
C LEU A 3 -28.52 -12.49 16.14
N PHE A 4 -28.27 -13.80 16.25
CA PHE A 4 -26.94 -14.35 16.52
C PHE A 4 -26.05 -14.30 15.28
N GLN A 5 -26.61 -14.56 14.09
CA GLN A 5 -25.92 -14.38 12.81
C GLN A 5 -25.61 -12.90 12.53
N ALA A 6 -26.53 -11.99 12.82
CA ALA A 6 -26.30 -10.54 12.69
C ALA A 6 -25.17 -10.05 13.59
N ARG A 7 -25.13 -10.48 14.87
CA ARG A 7 -24.02 -10.15 15.79
C ARG A 7 -22.68 -10.75 15.34
N ARG A 8 -22.65 -11.98 14.80
CA ARG A 8 -21.41 -12.57 14.23
C ARG A 8 -20.89 -11.76 13.04
N ARG A 9 -21.78 -11.40 12.11
CA ARG A 9 -21.43 -10.60 10.93
C ARG A 9 -20.89 -9.23 11.31
N GLN A 10 -21.52 -8.57 12.29
CA GLN A 10 -21.06 -7.27 12.80
C GLN A 10 -19.65 -7.34 13.39
N LYS A 11 -19.34 -8.36 14.20
CA LYS A 11 -17.98 -8.57 14.74
C LYS A 11 -16.94 -8.79 13.64
N SER A 12 -17.28 -9.55 12.61
CA SER A 12 -16.40 -9.80 11.45
C SER A 12 -16.05 -8.50 10.71
N ILE A 13 -17.04 -7.63 10.45
CA ILE A 13 -16.83 -6.36 9.73
C ILE A 13 -15.96 -5.40 10.56
N ILE A 14 -16.15 -5.33 11.89
CA ILE A 14 -15.30 -4.50 12.76
C ILE A 14 -13.84 -4.98 12.70
N MET A 15 -13.62 -6.30 12.76
CA MET A 15 -12.28 -6.88 12.65
C MET A 15 -11.62 -6.57 11.30
N ALA A 16 -12.37 -6.70 10.20
CA ALA A 16 -11.88 -6.37 8.86
C ALA A 16 -11.56 -4.87 8.71
N ALA A 17 -12.39 -4.00 9.25
CA ALA A 17 -12.16 -2.56 9.27
C ALA A 17 -10.90 -2.18 10.06
N VAL A 18 -10.68 -2.77 11.24
CA VAL A 18 -9.47 -2.51 12.02
C VAL A 18 -8.22 -3.02 11.30
N LYS A 19 -8.29 -4.20 10.68
CA LYS A 19 -7.17 -4.74 9.88
C LYS A 19 -6.82 -3.85 8.69
N THR A 20 -7.82 -3.41 7.94
CA THR A 20 -7.63 -2.51 6.78
C THR A 20 -7.07 -1.16 7.20
N LEU A 21 -7.61 -0.57 8.27
CA LEU A 21 -7.08 0.68 8.84
C LEU A 21 -5.60 0.55 9.24
N ARG A 22 -5.24 -0.53 9.94
CA ARG A 22 -3.84 -0.79 10.33
C ARG A 22 -2.93 -0.94 9.11
N GLY A 23 -3.40 -1.67 8.09
CA GLY A 23 -2.67 -1.81 6.83
C GLY A 23 -2.44 -0.47 6.15
N LEU A 24 -3.47 0.37 6.02
CA LEU A 24 -3.37 1.70 5.42
C LEU A 24 -2.37 2.59 6.17
N LEU A 25 -2.41 2.57 7.51
CA LEU A 25 -1.46 3.31 8.32
C LEU A 25 -0.04 2.76 8.19
N GLN A 26 0.13 1.46 7.97
CA GLN A 26 1.45 0.88 7.74
C GLN A 26 2.02 1.27 6.37
N GLU A 27 1.21 1.25 5.31
CA GLU A 27 1.62 1.72 3.99
C GLU A 27 1.96 3.21 4.01
N LEU A 28 1.16 4.03 4.69
CA LEU A 28 1.51 5.44 4.91
C LEU A 28 2.80 5.63 5.70
N ARG A 29 3.14 4.70 6.60
CA ARG A 29 4.41 4.74 7.32
C ARG A 29 5.57 4.46 6.37
N ALA A 30 5.43 3.43 5.55
CA ALA A 30 6.43 3.00 4.59
C ALA A 30 6.67 4.06 3.51
N ALA A 31 5.63 4.80 3.11
CA ALA A 31 5.72 5.90 2.16
C ALA A 31 6.25 7.21 2.77
N SER A 32 6.25 7.34 4.10
CA SER A 32 6.72 8.56 4.77
C SER A 32 8.24 8.55 4.91
N PRO A 33 8.95 9.58 4.42
CA PRO A 33 10.41 9.64 4.50
C PRO A 33 10.95 9.63 5.94
N ASN A 34 10.16 10.13 6.90
CA ASN A 34 10.57 10.24 8.30
C ASN A 34 9.88 9.20 9.21
N GLY A 35 9.09 8.27 8.66
CA GLY A 35 8.31 7.28 9.43
C GLY A 35 7.24 7.87 10.37
N CYS A 36 7.10 9.19 10.41
CA CYS A 36 6.17 9.91 11.28
C CYS A 36 4.90 10.28 10.52
N ILE A 37 3.82 9.58 10.84
CA ILE A 37 2.51 9.77 10.18
C ILE A 37 1.58 10.68 10.99
N LYS A 38 1.99 11.11 12.19
CA LYS A 38 1.13 11.82 13.16
C LYS A 38 0.54 13.12 12.59
N ASN A 39 1.27 13.78 11.70
CA ASN A 39 0.86 15.06 11.08
C ASN A 39 0.43 14.95 9.62
N SER A 40 0.40 13.73 9.05
CA SER A 40 -0.01 13.55 7.66
C SER A 40 -1.49 13.88 7.49
N LEU A 41 -1.82 14.67 6.46
CA LEU A 41 -3.20 14.97 6.11
C LEU A 41 -3.99 13.68 5.80
N ALA A 42 -3.32 12.72 5.15
CA ALA A 42 -3.92 11.44 4.79
C ALA A 42 -4.29 10.59 6.02
N SER A 43 -3.43 10.53 7.04
CA SER A 43 -3.73 9.76 8.25
C SER A 43 -4.90 10.36 9.04
N ARG A 44 -4.95 11.69 9.17
CA ARG A 44 -6.09 12.38 9.79
C ARG A 44 -7.39 12.14 9.03
N TYR A 45 -7.35 12.22 7.71
CA TYR A 45 -8.52 11.96 6.86
C TYR A 45 -9.03 10.53 7.04
N ILE A 46 -8.16 9.53 6.92
CA ILE A 46 -8.53 8.11 7.06
C ILE A 46 -9.12 7.84 8.45
N LEU A 47 -8.49 8.34 9.52
CA LEU A 47 -9.01 8.20 10.88
C LEU A 47 -10.39 8.86 11.04
N GLY A 48 -10.58 10.04 10.43
CA GLY A 48 -11.87 10.73 10.40
C GLY A 48 -12.97 9.92 9.71
N GLN A 49 -12.66 9.32 8.56
CA GLN A 49 -13.62 8.47 7.83
C GLN A 49 -14.00 7.22 8.65
N TYR A 50 -13.03 6.51 9.21
CA TYR A 50 -13.31 5.30 10.01
C TYR A 50 -14.11 5.63 11.28
N LYS A 51 -13.90 6.80 11.90
CA LYS A 51 -14.70 7.26 13.04
C LYS A 51 -16.13 7.60 12.64
N LYS A 52 -16.33 8.23 11.47
CA LYS A 52 -17.66 8.59 10.94
C LYS A 52 -18.57 7.37 10.76
N PHE A 53 -18.02 6.24 10.33
CA PHE A 53 -18.77 5.01 10.06
C PHE A 53 -18.75 3.98 11.20
N GLN A 54 -18.27 4.34 12.40
CA GLN A 54 -18.12 3.41 13.54
C GLN A 54 -19.43 3.08 14.28
N THR A 55 -20.37 4.03 14.39
CA THR A 55 -21.53 3.97 15.30
C THR A 55 -22.90 3.97 14.61
N THR A 56 -22.94 3.72 13.31
CA THR A 56 -24.20 3.79 12.55
C THR A 56 -25.00 2.48 12.71
N ASP A 57 -25.99 2.50 13.60
CA ASP A 57 -26.69 1.32 14.15
C ASP A 57 -27.94 0.84 13.38
N GLN A 58 -28.33 1.48 12.27
CA GLN A 58 -29.60 1.16 11.59
C GLN A 58 -29.66 -0.21 10.86
N GLN A 59 -28.73 -1.14 11.10
CA GLN A 59 -28.53 -2.45 10.44
C GLN A 59 -27.82 -2.37 9.07
N LEU A 60 -26.56 -2.84 8.97
CA LEU A 60 -25.76 -3.00 7.73
C LEU A 60 -25.76 -1.79 6.77
N CYS A 61 -25.36 -0.61 7.24
CA CYS A 61 -25.20 0.55 6.36
C CYS A 61 -24.32 0.15 5.16
N LYS A 62 -24.91 0.08 3.96
CA LYS A 62 -24.21 -0.18 2.69
C LYS A 62 -22.99 0.72 2.56
N ALA A 63 -23.09 1.97 3.01
CA ALA A 63 -21.99 2.93 3.00
C ALA A 63 -20.78 2.48 3.86
N ARG A 64 -20.98 1.69 4.93
CA ARG A 64 -19.89 1.11 5.72
C ARG A 64 -19.20 -0.02 4.97
N ASP A 65 -19.97 -0.90 4.33
CA ASP A 65 -19.42 -1.99 3.53
C ASP A 65 -18.69 -1.42 2.29
N GLU A 66 -19.24 -0.38 1.66
CA GLU A 66 -18.61 0.40 0.60
C GLU A 66 -17.34 1.10 1.09
N ALA A 67 -17.36 1.74 2.27
CA ALA A 67 -16.17 2.36 2.86
C ALA A 67 -15.08 1.33 3.17
N LEU A 68 -15.45 0.14 3.66
CA LEU A 68 -14.53 -0.95 3.88
C LEU A 68 -13.93 -1.47 2.57
N SER A 69 -14.77 -1.69 1.56
CA SER A 69 -14.35 -2.11 0.22
C SER A 69 -13.40 -1.08 -0.40
N LEU A 70 -13.74 0.20 -0.31
CA LEU A 70 -12.90 1.31 -0.74
C LEU A 70 -11.56 1.31 -0.01
N GLY A 71 -11.57 1.13 1.31
CA GLY A 71 -10.35 1.01 2.12
C GLY A 71 -9.46 -0.18 1.71
N GLN A 72 -10.06 -1.32 1.38
CA GLN A 72 -9.36 -2.51 0.87
C GLN A 72 -8.75 -2.27 -0.52
N THR A 73 -9.47 -1.59 -1.41
CA THR A 73 -8.98 -1.20 -2.73
C THR A 73 -7.77 -0.29 -2.59
N TYR A 74 -7.84 0.74 -1.75
CA TYR A 74 -6.70 1.63 -1.51
C TYR A 74 -5.52 0.93 -0.86
N LEU A 75 -5.77 0.03 0.10
CA LEU A 75 -4.70 -0.76 0.70
C LEU A 75 -3.98 -1.60 -0.35
N THR A 76 -4.75 -2.30 -1.18
CA THR A 76 -4.21 -3.14 -2.26
C THR A 76 -3.41 -2.31 -3.25
N TYR A 77 -3.93 -1.14 -3.63
CA TYR A 77 -3.26 -0.21 -4.54
C TYR A 77 -1.94 0.31 -3.96
N LEU A 78 -1.92 0.75 -2.70
CA LEU A 78 -0.69 1.25 -2.07
C LEU A 78 0.37 0.14 -1.94
N SER A 79 -0.05 -1.06 -1.51
CA SER A 79 0.85 -2.21 -1.42
C SER A 79 1.37 -2.65 -2.79
N SER A 80 0.54 -2.61 -3.85
CA SER A 80 0.97 -2.98 -5.20
C SER A 80 1.94 -1.95 -5.78
N VAL A 81 1.72 -0.65 -5.55
CA VAL A 81 2.65 0.40 -5.95
C VAL A 81 4.00 0.25 -5.25
N ARG A 82 4.03 -0.06 -3.95
CA ARG A 82 5.30 -0.31 -3.23
C ARG A 82 6.07 -1.48 -3.85
N LYS A 83 5.40 -2.62 -4.05
CA LYS A 83 6.00 -3.80 -4.69
C LYS A 83 6.42 -3.53 -6.12
N TYR A 84 5.63 -2.79 -6.88
CA TYR A 84 5.99 -2.37 -8.22
C TYR A 84 7.27 -1.54 -8.21
N ASN A 85 7.44 -0.61 -7.27
CA ASN A 85 8.67 0.17 -7.15
C ASN A 85 9.88 -0.70 -6.76
N GLU A 86 9.69 -1.72 -5.92
CA GLU A 86 10.73 -2.69 -5.59
C GLU A 86 11.17 -3.48 -6.84
N LEU A 87 10.20 -4.07 -7.56
CA LEU A 87 10.44 -4.79 -8.81
C LEU A 87 11.02 -3.89 -9.90
N TYR A 88 10.53 -2.66 -10.01
CA TYR A 88 11.06 -1.68 -10.95
C TYR A 88 12.51 -1.41 -10.62
N LYS A 89 12.88 -1.12 -9.37
CA LYS A 89 14.29 -0.90 -9.00
C LYS A 89 15.19 -2.09 -9.31
N GLU A 90 14.71 -3.31 -9.13
CA GLU A 90 15.49 -4.53 -9.36
C GLU A 90 15.63 -4.88 -10.85
N PHE A 91 14.54 -4.76 -11.62
CA PHE A 91 14.44 -5.28 -12.98
C PHE A 91 14.31 -4.21 -14.06
N HIS A 92 14.15 -2.93 -13.71
CA HIS A 92 14.28 -1.88 -14.71
C HIS A 92 15.68 -2.03 -15.33
N GLY A 93 15.70 -2.24 -16.66
CA GLY A 93 16.95 -2.31 -17.38
C GLY A 93 17.75 -1.04 -17.09
N ARG A 94 19.06 -1.17 -16.89
CA ARG A 94 20.00 -0.05 -16.70
C ARG A 94 20.10 0.89 -17.93
N GLY A 95 19.08 0.92 -18.77
CA GLY A 95 19.12 1.50 -20.11
C GLY A 95 19.96 0.68 -21.08
N GLU A 96 20.33 1.31 -22.19
CA GLU A 96 21.39 0.81 -23.06
C GLU A 96 22.72 0.86 -22.30
N ARG A 97 23.42 -0.28 -22.23
CA ARG A 97 24.76 -0.34 -21.65
C ARG A 97 25.70 0.43 -22.56
N THR A 98 26.61 1.19 -21.96
CA THR A 98 27.63 1.89 -22.73
C THR A 98 28.58 0.90 -23.41
N VAL A 99 29.26 1.35 -24.47
CA VAL A 99 30.27 0.54 -25.18
C VAL A 99 31.35 0.03 -24.23
N ARG A 100 31.74 0.84 -23.24
CA ARG A 100 32.71 0.46 -22.20
C ARG A 100 32.21 -0.67 -21.30
N GLU A 101 31.01 -0.53 -20.73
CA GLU A 101 30.43 -1.57 -19.88
C GLU A 101 30.23 -2.90 -20.63
N THR A 102 29.91 -2.81 -21.92
CA THR A 102 29.78 -3.99 -22.79
C THR A 102 31.13 -4.63 -23.06
N ALA A 103 32.16 -3.83 -23.37
CA ALA A 103 33.53 -4.31 -23.59
C ALA A 103 34.10 -5.00 -22.33
N ASP A 104 33.92 -4.39 -21.15
CA ASP A 104 34.38 -4.95 -19.87
C ASP A 104 33.68 -6.29 -19.55
N MET A 105 32.40 -6.45 -19.90
CA MET A 105 31.64 -7.68 -19.67
C MET A 105 32.15 -8.88 -20.47
N VAL A 106 32.71 -8.64 -21.65
CA VAL A 106 33.24 -9.68 -22.53
C VAL A 106 34.77 -9.76 -22.50
N GLY A 107 35.42 -8.97 -21.63
CA GLY A 107 36.88 -8.97 -21.46
C GLY A 107 37.66 -8.17 -22.51
N PHE A 108 37.00 -7.28 -23.26
CA PHE A 108 37.65 -6.37 -24.20
C PHE A 108 38.05 -5.05 -23.51
N LYS A 109 39.14 -4.46 -23.99
CA LYS A 109 39.59 -3.10 -23.64
C LYS A 109 39.25 -2.13 -24.75
N LEU A 110 38.96 -0.88 -24.41
CA LEU A 110 38.72 0.14 -25.43
C LEU A 110 40.07 0.58 -26.05
N PRO A 111 40.09 1.02 -27.32
CA PRO A 111 41.32 1.49 -27.99
C PRO A 111 42.02 2.68 -27.30
N HIS A 112 41.36 3.35 -26.36
CA HIS A 112 41.90 4.46 -25.58
C HIS A 112 42.30 4.09 -24.14
N ASP A 113 42.08 2.84 -23.71
CA ASP A 113 42.52 2.40 -22.39
C ASP A 113 44.04 2.12 -22.42
N PRO A 114 44.79 2.46 -21.34
CA PRO A 114 46.21 2.16 -21.26
C PRO A 114 46.44 0.64 -21.34
N LYS A 115 47.48 0.23 -22.07
CA LYS A 115 47.88 -1.17 -22.24
C LYS A 115 48.31 -1.82 -20.93
#